data_AF-A0A151T9K2-F1
#
_entry.id   AF-A0A151T9K2-F1
#
_cell.length_a   1.000
_cell.length_b   1.000
_cell.length_c   1.000
_cell.angle_alpha   90.00
_cell.angle_beta   90.00
_cell.angle_gamma   90.00
#
_symmetry.space_group_name_H-M   'P 1'
#
loop_
_entity.id
_entity.type
_entity.pdbx_description
1 polymer ?
#
loop_
_entity_poly.entity_id
_entity_poly.type
_entity_poly.pdbx_seq_one_letter_code
_entity_poly.pdbx_strand_id
1 'polypeptide(L)' 'MRLNLEKCVFGVQGGKFLGFMITSRGIEANPEKCKAIIQMQSPQTVKEVQRLA' A
#
# COMPACT_ATOMS: atom_id res chain seq x y z
N MET A 1 23.97 -2.50 15.03
CA MET A 1 22.79 -2.25 14.16
C MET A 1 23.11 -1.06 13.26
N ARG A 2 22.89 -1.15 11.94
CA ARG A 2 23.14 -0.06 10.97
C ARG A 2 21.81 0.31 10.28
N LEU A 3 21.52 1.60 10.15
CA LEU A 3 20.34 2.11 9.46
C LEU A 3 20.67 2.44 8.00
N ASN A 4 19.73 2.19 7.10
CA ASN A 4 19.80 2.72 5.74
C ASN A 4 19.17 4.11 5.72
N LEU A 5 20.00 5.16 5.76
CA LEU A 5 19.53 6.55 5.80
C LEU A 5 18.71 6.95 4.57
N GLU A 6 18.91 6.34 3.41
CA GLU A 6 18.13 6.63 2.19
C GLU A 6 16.68 6.15 2.29
N LYS A 7 16.41 5.16 3.14
CA LYS A 7 15.09 4.56 3.32
C LYS A 7 14.42 4.94 4.63
N CYS A 8 15.13 5.64 5.51
CA CYS A 8 14.58 6.07 6.78
C CYS A 8 13.73 7.33 6.60
N VAL A 9 12.55 7.33 7.20
CA VAL A 9 11.64 8.47 7.23
C VAL A 9 11.48 8.92 8.67
N PHE A 10 11.71 10.19 8.96
CA PHE A 10 11.68 10.75 10.31
C PHE A 10 10.83 12.01 10.37
N GLY A 11 10.20 12.28 11.52
CA GLY A 11 9.49 13.54 11.78
C GLY A 11 8.22 13.77 10.96
N VAL A 12 7.68 12.74 10.30
CA VAL A 12 6.44 12.84 9.51
C VAL A 12 5.21 12.55 10.38
N GLN A 13 4.10 13.23 10.10
CA GLN A 13 2.82 12.98 10.78
C GLN A 13 2.15 11.66 10.37
N GLY A 14 2.59 11.10 9.24
CA GLY A 14 2.15 9.82 8.71
C GLY A 14 3.02 9.42 7.52
N GLY A 15 3.01 8.14 7.18
CA GLY A 15 3.88 7.61 6.13
C GLY A 15 3.54 6.18 5.75
N LYS A 16 4.13 5.75 4.63
CA LYS A 16 3.96 4.37 4.14
C LYS A 16 4.91 3.44 4.88
N PHE A 17 4.37 2.35 5.42
CA PHE A 17 5.17 1.29 6.05
C PHE A 17 4.55 -0.07 5.73
N LEU A 18 5.37 -1.00 5.25
CA LEU A 18 4.95 -2.35 4.83
C LEU A 18 3.73 -2.35 3.87
N GLY A 19 3.64 -1.32 3.03
CA GLY A 19 2.54 -1.15 2.07
C GLY A 19 1.22 -0.62 2.66
N PHE A 20 1.20 -0.23 3.93
CA PHE A 20 0.08 0.44 4.58
C PHE A 20 0.36 1.93 4.77
N MET A 21 -0.69 2.74 4.86
CA MET A 21 -0.58 4.13 5.30
C MET A 21 -0.71 4.15 6.82
N ILE A 22 0.26 4.73 7.51
CA ILE A 22 0.20 4.95 8.96
C ILE A 22 0.02 6.43 9.20
N THR A 23 -0.98 6.81 10.00
CA THR A 23 -1.25 8.19 10.42
C THR A 23 -1.40 8.24 11.93
N SER A 24 -1.59 9.44 12.49
CA SER A 24 -1.94 9.62 13.90
C SER A 24 -3.25 8.93 14.31
N ARG A 25 -4.13 8.60 13.36
CA ARG A 25 -5.38 7.87 13.59
C ARG A 25 -5.20 6.34 13.55
N GLY A 26 -4.02 5.86 13.18
CA GLY A 26 -3.70 4.44 13.06
C GLY A 26 -3.40 4.00 11.63
N ILE A 27 -3.79 2.77 11.29
CA ILE A 27 -3.61 2.20 9.95
C ILE A 27 -4.76 2.67 9.07
N GLU A 28 -4.43 3.34 7.97
CA GLU A 28 -5.38 3.82 6.97
C GLU A 28 -5.21 3.08 5.64
N ALA A 29 -6.29 3.08 4.84
CA ALA A 29 -6.26 2.55 3.49
C ALA A 29 -5.19 3.30 2.66
N ASN A 30 -4.31 2.55 2.00
CA ASN A 30 -3.30 3.14 1.13
C ASN A 30 -3.96 3.60 -0.18
N PRO A 31 -3.98 4.92 -0.49
CA PRO A 31 -4.63 5.43 -1.69
C PRO A 31 -4.09 4.82 -2.99
N GLU A 32 -2.81 4.42 -3.02
CA GLU A 32 -2.21 3.78 -4.20
C GLU A 32 -2.78 2.38 -4.43
N LYS A 33 -2.97 1.60 -3.35
CA LYS A 33 -3.60 0.29 -3.44
C LYS A 33 -5.06 0.43 -3.87
N CYS A 34 -5.78 1.40 -3.32
CA CYS A 34 -7.16 1.70 -3.75
C CYS A 34 -7.22 2.07 -5.24
N LYS A 35 -6.35 2.98 -5.69
CA LYS A 35 -6.29 3.40 -7.09
C LYS A 35 -5.97 2.23 -8.02
N ALA A 36 -5.04 1.35 -7.64
CA ALA A 36 -4.72 0.16 -8.44
C ALA A 36 -5.92 -0.75 -8.65
N ILE A 37 -6.76 -0.96 -7.61
CA ILE A 37 -7.99 -1.75 -7.74
C ILE A 37 -9.04 -1.04 -8.58
N ILE A 38 -9.24 0.27 -8.40
CA ILE A 38 -10.22 1.06 -9.17
C ILE A 38 -9.86 1.08 -10.67
N GLN A 39 -8.56 1.16 -10.98
CA GLN A 39 -8.06 1.21 -12.36
C GLN A 39 -7.83 -0.18 -12.97
N MET A 40 -8.08 -1.24 -12.20
CA MET A 40 -7.88 -2.61 -12.66
C MET A 40 -8.87 -2.93 -13.78
N GLN A 41 -8.36 -3.56 -14.84
CA GLN A 41 -9.22 -4.11 -15.89
C GLN A 41 -10.07 -5.26 -15.32
N SER A 42 -11.30 -5.38 -15.81
CA SER A 42 -12.16 -6.49 -15.39
C SER A 42 -11.52 -7.82 -15.78
N PRO A 43 -11.37 -8.78 -14.84
CA PRO A 43 -10.81 -10.08 -15.16
C PRO A 43 -11.71 -10.79 -16.18
N GLN A 44 -11.10 -11.38 -17.19
CA GLN A 44 -11.77 -12.05 -18.29
C GLN A 44 -11.80 -13.57 -18.12
N THR A 45 -10.97 -14.12 -17.22
CA THR A 45 -10.87 -15.56 -17.00
C THR A 45 -11.07 -15.94 -15.54
N VAL A 46 -11.55 -17.17 -15.30
CA VAL A 46 -11.68 -17.72 -13.93
C VAL A 46 -10.34 -17.71 -13.20
N LYS A 47 -9.24 -17.97 -13.91
CA LYS A 47 -7.88 -17.94 -13.36
C LYS A 47 -7.47 -16.53 -12.90
N GLU A 48 -7.89 -15.49 -13.61
CA GLU A 48 -7.67 -14.10 -13.19
C GLU A 48 -8.49 -13.75 -11.96
N VAL A 49 -9.77 -14.16 -11.91
CA VAL A 49 -10.61 -13.97 -10.71
C VAL A 49 -9.99 -14.66 -9.49
N GLN A 50 -9.51 -15.90 -9.64
CA GLN A 50 -8.86 -16.65 -8.56
C GLN A 50 -7.58 -16.00 -8.03
N ARG A 51 -6.88 -15.18 -8.82
CA ARG A 51 -5.69 -14.44 -8.38
C ARG A 51 -6.03 -13.20 -7.55
N LEU A 52 -7.28 -12.74 -7.60
CA LEU A 52 -7.77 -11.59 -6.85
C LEU A 52 -8.36 -11.97 -5.49
N ALA A 53 -8.74 -13.24 -5.32
CA ALA A 53 -9.24 -13.82 -4.08
C ALA A 53 -8.08 -14.30 -3.19
#